data_AF-A0A3S5EJ23-F1
#
_entry.id   AF-A0A3S5EJ23-F1
#
_cell.length_a   1.000
_cell.length_b   1.000
_cell.length_c   1.000
_cell.angle_alpha   90.00
_cell.angle_beta   90.00
_cell.angle_gamma   90.00
#
_symmetry.space_group_name_H-M   'P 1'
#
loop_
_entity.id
_entity.type
_entity.pdbx_description
1 polymer ?
#
loop_
_entity_poly.entity_id
_entity_poly.type
_entity_poly.pdbx_seq_one_letter_code
_entity_poly.pdbx_strand_id
1 'polypeptide(L)'
;MKISCWAATALAAPAIVTGVCIASAATAHAAPDETAASAGVDSAKSRDTAESTNSSSPQADDTTSESAQSDADADVSDIDAESAVSNADDDEPVPDVDESDADEDVDDTDDAAPTTVPASARANSAQDLVTVETQAVDDSEGTDTVDLALEQITEARTDLNEATWDSGNILAGLAAILPQMWLGGAHTSLERWQDNYALLQQQFAATVDNPFAHWIAGQRIEASIMRTVRVQDQLEAAEKWLGLVGLFGPRESMAEIAKLIDEASDNGLVYQILDLDMQEVDGVRRVNPVFKLSVNGGKFVNVLLDTGSLGLVINPQVIGLENLGKPVAHGSSCYGNCSLKYEYDTYNIPIAVDDDVVTAPTGINVVTLDTWYALSTTNGDYQGILGIGAKAGGGPSNPLLALPGLLGMGALIEERRGRAILGPNPYAARVTLDGAPSNNLTVKVGDNDAKVLQTWIDSGGIFGWVPRSLTNGADSVPAGTKISVYTEDGETLLFDYTTTRTNTPSVVEDAAVPVLMGFPAFAAASIYVAFIGEGQTIFNYA
;
A
#
# COMPACT_ATOMS: atom_id res chain seq x y z
N MET A 1 -12.65 20.92 26.01
CA MET A 1 -12.51 22.39 25.86
C MET A 1 -11.03 22.78 25.94
N LYS A 2 -10.35 22.84 24.78
CA LYS A 2 -9.09 23.55 24.49
C LYS A 2 -8.97 23.47 22.97
N ILE A 3 -8.88 24.59 22.27
CA ILE A 3 -8.83 24.65 20.81
C ILE A 3 -7.54 25.38 20.43
N SER A 4 -6.75 24.77 19.57
CA SER A 4 -5.46 25.30 19.12
C SER A 4 -5.66 26.13 17.85
N CYS A 5 -5.53 27.46 17.93
CA CYS A 5 -5.56 28.31 16.74
C CYS A 5 -4.28 28.14 15.91
N TRP A 6 -4.43 28.01 14.59
CA TRP A 6 -3.41 28.44 13.62
C TRP A 6 -3.85 29.77 13.00
N ALA A 7 -2.90 30.70 12.85
CA ALA A 7 -3.18 32.04 12.35
C ALA A 7 -2.68 32.20 10.90
N ALA A 8 -3.57 32.59 9.99
CA ALA A 8 -3.22 32.93 8.62
C ALA A 8 -2.81 34.41 8.52
N THR A 9 -1.54 34.67 8.22
CA THR A 9 -1.02 36.04 8.05
C THR A 9 -1.41 36.60 6.69
N ALA A 10 -2.50 37.37 6.64
CA ALA A 10 -2.90 38.11 5.45
C ALA A 10 -2.06 39.39 5.27
N LEU A 11 -1.38 39.52 4.13
CA LEU A 11 -0.58 40.69 3.76
C LEU A 11 -1.36 41.54 2.73
N ALA A 12 -1.69 42.78 3.09
CA ALA A 12 -2.67 43.59 2.36
C ALA A 12 -2.04 44.72 1.51
N ALA A 13 -2.55 44.88 0.29
CA ALA A 13 -2.32 46.03 -0.59
C ALA A 13 -3.64 46.38 -1.33
N PRO A 14 -3.83 47.63 -1.82
CA PRO A 14 -5.14 48.28 -1.72
C PRO A 14 -6.07 48.14 -2.93
N ALA A 15 -7.36 48.39 -2.67
CA ALA A 15 -8.45 48.26 -3.64
C ALA A 15 -8.52 49.41 -4.68
N ILE A 16 -9.00 49.06 -5.88
CA ILE A 16 -9.56 49.99 -6.87
C ILE A 16 -10.99 49.50 -7.21
N VAL A 17 -11.90 50.43 -7.50
CA VAL A 17 -13.35 50.21 -7.57
C VAL A 17 -13.84 49.95 -9.00
N THR A 18 -14.99 49.28 -9.12
CA THR A 18 -15.85 49.08 -10.32
C THR A 18 -15.40 48.06 -11.37
N GLY A 19 -16.30 47.12 -11.69
CA GLY A 19 -16.19 46.24 -12.86
C GLY A 19 -16.88 44.87 -12.67
N VAL A 20 -18.18 44.79 -12.95
CA VAL A 20 -18.86 43.48 -13.07
C VAL A 20 -18.63 42.94 -14.48
N CYS A 21 -17.79 41.91 -14.59
CA CYS A 21 -17.66 41.10 -15.81
C CYS A 21 -17.70 39.62 -15.42
N ILE A 22 -18.68 38.88 -15.96
CA ILE A 22 -18.70 37.42 -15.91
C ILE A 22 -17.68 36.91 -16.94
N ALA A 23 -16.77 36.03 -16.52
CA ALA A 23 -15.81 35.39 -17.39
C ALA A 23 -16.00 33.87 -17.31
N SER A 24 -16.35 33.24 -18.44
CA SER A 24 -16.61 31.80 -18.52
C SER A 24 -15.32 31.00 -18.30
N ALA A 25 -15.42 29.88 -17.59
CA ALA A 25 -14.35 28.87 -17.60
C ALA A 25 -14.19 28.31 -19.02
N ALA A 26 -12.96 28.29 -19.53
CA ALA A 26 -12.67 27.79 -20.87
C ALA A 26 -12.68 26.26 -20.88
N THR A 27 -13.51 25.66 -21.74
CA THR A 27 -13.48 24.22 -22.01
C THR A 27 -12.24 23.85 -22.82
N ALA A 28 -11.44 22.92 -22.32
CA ALA A 28 -10.36 22.32 -23.10
C ALA A 28 -10.97 21.54 -24.28
N HIS A 29 -10.56 21.88 -25.50
CA HIS A 29 -11.04 21.20 -26.71
C HIS A 29 -10.37 19.83 -26.88
N ALA A 30 -11.14 18.83 -27.29
CA ALA A 30 -10.61 17.56 -27.76
C ALA A 30 -9.86 17.75 -29.10
N ALA A 31 -8.83 16.92 -29.34
CA ALA A 31 -8.18 16.82 -30.63
C ALA A 31 -9.00 15.92 -31.57
N PRO A 32 -9.08 16.23 -32.88
CA PRO A 32 -9.79 15.40 -33.86
C PRO A 32 -8.95 14.19 -34.29
N ASP A 33 -9.66 13.11 -34.63
CA ASP A 33 -9.13 11.90 -35.28
C ASP A 33 -9.28 12.00 -36.81
N GLU A 34 -8.30 11.55 -37.59
CA GLU A 34 -8.43 11.28 -39.03
C GLU A 34 -7.47 10.16 -39.50
N THR A 35 -8.05 9.10 -40.08
CA THR A 35 -7.31 8.01 -40.73
C THR A 35 -7.22 8.19 -42.25
N ALA A 36 -5.99 8.31 -42.79
CA ALA A 36 -5.52 7.96 -44.15
C ALA A 36 -6.40 8.34 -45.39
N ALA A 37 -5.87 8.99 -46.44
CA ALA A 37 -4.89 8.36 -47.35
C ALA A 37 -4.40 9.25 -48.54
N SER A 38 -3.25 8.85 -49.11
CA SER A 38 -2.79 9.04 -50.51
C SER A 38 -2.13 10.36 -51.01
N ALA A 39 -0.82 10.24 -51.30
CA ALA A 39 -0.04 10.75 -52.45
C ALA A 39 -0.23 12.19 -53.01
N GLY A 40 0.87 12.99 -53.00
CA GLY A 40 0.98 14.28 -53.70
C GLY A 40 2.41 14.81 -53.81
N VAL A 41 3.11 14.48 -54.91
CA VAL A 41 4.56 14.68 -55.14
C VAL A 41 5.00 16.15 -55.37
N ASP A 42 6.22 16.48 -54.90
CA ASP A 42 7.26 17.37 -55.48
C ASP A 42 7.67 18.75 -54.89
N SER A 43 8.98 19.03 -55.07
CA SER A 43 9.63 20.33 -55.36
C SER A 43 9.84 21.43 -54.28
N ALA A 44 10.79 21.15 -53.39
CA ALA A 44 11.96 21.98 -53.00
C ALA A 44 12.01 23.51 -53.25
N LYS A 45 12.49 24.24 -52.21
CA LYS A 45 13.55 25.27 -52.37
C LYS A 45 14.35 25.50 -51.08
N SER A 46 15.53 26.11 -51.21
CA SER A 46 16.60 26.17 -50.20
C SER A 46 17.00 27.62 -49.83
N ARG A 47 17.98 27.73 -48.91
CA ARG A 47 18.74 28.93 -48.44
C ARG A 47 18.18 29.67 -47.22
N ASP A 48 19.00 30.21 -46.31
CA ASP A 48 20.47 30.07 -46.14
C ASP A 48 20.90 30.24 -44.67
N THR A 49 22.18 29.98 -44.38
CA THR A 49 22.81 29.94 -43.05
C THR A 49 23.21 31.32 -42.48
N ALA A 50 23.29 31.41 -41.14
CA ALA A 50 24.25 32.27 -40.44
C ALA A 50 24.54 31.76 -39.01
N GLU A 51 25.81 31.74 -38.63
CA GLU A 51 26.32 31.53 -37.26
C GLU A 51 26.51 32.92 -36.56
N SER A 52 27.05 33.16 -35.35
CA SER A 52 27.79 32.32 -34.38
C SER A 52 27.89 32.97 -32.96
N THR A 53 28.29 32.16 -31.96
CA THR A 53 29.10 32.48 -30.73
C THR A 53 28.59 33.33 -29.52
N ASN A 54 28.69 32.67 -28.36
CA ASN A 54 29.43 33.01 -27.12
C ASN A 54 28.99 34.08 -26.08
N SER A 55 28.74 33.56 -24.86
CA SER A 55 29.29 34.00 -23.55
C SER A 55 28.82 35.36 -22.95
N SER A 56 28.92 35.63 -21.63
CA SER A 56 29.62 34.96 -20.53
C SER A 56 28.93 35.17 -19.17
N SER A 57 29.29 34.38 -18.15
CA SER A 57 28.95 34.61 -16.73
C SER A 57 29.85 35.68 -16.08
N PRO A 58 29.42 36.24 -14.94
CA PRO A 58 30.34 36.62 -13.86
C PRO A 58 29.94 36.06 -12.47
N GLN A 59 30.91 35.98 -11.56
CA GLN A 59 30.79 35.50 -10.17
C GLN A 59 31.82 36.24 -9.31
N ALA A 60 31.63 36.26 -7.97
CA ALA A 60 32.51 36.83 -6.94
C ALA A 60 32.63 38.38 -6.94
N ASP A 61 32.91 39.06 -5.82
CA ASP A 61 32.82 38.73 -4.38
C ASP A 61 32.84 40.07 -3.57
N ASP A 62 32.50 40.04 -2.28
CA ASP A 62 33.38 40.44 -1.14
C ASP A 62 32.57 40.51 0.19
N THR A 63 33.22 40.87 1.29
CA THR A 63 32.95 40.42 2.65
C THR A 63 32.84 41.57 3.67
N THR A 64 32.35 41.28 4.89
CA THR A 64 32.69 42.00 6.13
C THR A 64 32.26 41.20 7.37
N SER A 65 32.88 41.45 8.54
CA SER A 65 32.80 40.57 9.73
C SER A 65 32.89 41.34 11.06
N GLU A 66 32.19 40.87 12.10
CA GLU A 66 32.35 41.12 13.57
C GLU A 66 31.41 40.10 14.28
N SER A 67 31.84 39.09 15.07
CA SER A 67 32.41 39.06 16.45
C SER A 67 31.43 39.43 17.59
N ALA A 68 31.37 38.79 18.78
CA ALA A 68 31.88 37.50 19.29
C ALA A 68 31.36 37.26 20.74
N GLN A 69 31.32 35.99 21.23
CA GLN A 69 31.31 35.59 22.68
C GLN A 69 30.07 36.06 23.52
N SER A 70 29.76 35.68 24.78
CA SER A 70 30.20 34.68 25.81
C SER A 70 29.15 34.68 26.97
N ASP A 71 28.99 33.74 27.92
CA ASP A 71 29.31 32.30 28.14
C ASP A 71 28.62 31.87 29.49
N ALA A 72 28.58 30.56 29.86
CA ALA A 72 28.16 29.97 31.16
C ALA A 72 26.64 30.05 31.55
N ASP A 73 26.02 29.27 32.45
CA ASP A 73 26.33 28.16 33.41
C ASP A 73 25.13 27.14 33.36
N ALA A 74 25.12 25.84 33.72
CA ALA A 74 25.85 24.93 34.63
C ALA A 74 25.02 24.48 35.88
N ASP A 75 25.44 23.37 36.50
CA ASP A 75 24.89 22.61 37.65
C ASP A 75 23.52 21.88 37.54
N VAL A 76 23.23 20.77 38.26
CA VAL A 76 23.92 19.48 38.59
C VAL A 76 23.20 18.78 39.75
N SER A 77 22.99 17.45 39.64
CA SER A 77 23.01 16.43 40.73
C SER A 77 22.43 15.13 40.14
N ASP A 78 23.14 14.02 39.96
CA ASP A 78 24.06 13.23 40.83
C ASP A 78 23.37 12.49 41.97
N ILE A 79 23.21 11.16 41.81
CA ILE A 79 23.21 10.15 42.88
C ILE A 79 23.95 8.91 42.35
N ASP A 80 25.09 8.58 42.94
CA ASP A 80 25.82 7.32 42.70
C ASP A 80 25.21 6.13 43.45
N ALA A 81 25.41 4.92 42.91
CA ALA A 81 25.51 3.68 43.68
C ALA A 81 26.30 2.61 42.92
N GLU A 82 27.40 2.11 43.49
CA GLU A 82 28.29 1.13 42.85
C GLU A 82 27.86 -0.34 43.07
N SER A 83 28.28 -1.22 42.15
CA SER A 83 28.74 -2.57 42.49
C SER A 83 29.73 -3.09 41.43
N ALA A 84 30.97 -3.35 41.84
CA ALA A 84 32.03 -3.91 40.99
C ALA A 84 32.22 -5.44 41.22
N VAL A 85 33.36 -5.99 40.76
CA VAL A 85 33.79 -7.43 40.79
C VAL A 85 33.21 -8.24 39.63
N SER A 86 33.99 -8.91 38.75
CA SER A 86 35.46 -9.07 38.64
C SER A 86 35.91 -9.41 37.22
N ASN A 87 37.15 -9.05 36.86
CA ASN A 87 37.83 -9.50 35.63
C ASN A 87 38.42 -10.92 35.77
N ALA A 88 38.43 -11.64 34.65
CA ALA A 88 39.52 -12.47 34.14
C ALA A 88 39.40 -12.39 32.61
N ASP A 89 40.38 -11.95 31.82
CA ASP A 89 41.77 -12.41 31.68
C ASP A 89 41.84 -13.83 31.10
N ASP A 90 41.92 -13.92 29.77
CA ASP A 90 42.54 -15.02 28.99
C ASP A 90 42.82 -14.48 27.55
N ASP A 91 44.02 -13.93 27.35
CA ASP A 91 44.62 -13.72 26.02
C ASP A 91 45.13 -15.07 25.48
N GLU A 92 45.14 -15.27 24.15
CA GLU A 92 46.15 -16.04 23.38
C GLU A 92 46.00 -15.68 21.88
N PRO A 93 47.04 -15.82 21.03
CA PRO A 93 47.29 -14.84 19.97
C PRO A 93 46.86 -15.23 18.54
N VAL A 94 46.77 -14.19 17.70
CA VAL A 94 46.77 -14.28 16.23
C VAL A 94 48.21 -14.51 15.72
N PRO A 95 48.45 -15.43 14.78
CA PRO A 95 49.73 -15.53 14.08
C PRO A 95 49.74 -14.63 12.83
N ASP A 96 50.65 -13.65 12.80
CA ASP A 96 50.99 -12.94 11.57
C ASP A 96 51.66 -13.89 10.55
N VAL A 97 51.38 -13.70 9.27
CA VAL A 97 52.17 -14.21 8.15
C VAL A 97 52.28 -13.09 7.13
N ASP A 98 53.50 -12.65 6.87
CA ASP A 98 53.83 -11.54 5.97
C ASP A 98 54.97 -11.96 5.02
N GLU A 99 55.11 -11.24 3.90
CA GLU A 99 56.18 -11.33 2.88
C GLU A 99 56.31 -12.66 2.08
N SER A 100 56.62 -12.69 0.78
CA SER A 100 56.79 -11.60 -0.21
C SER A 100 56.71 -12.13 -1.66
N ASP A 101 56.71 -11.19 -2.63
CA ASP A 101 57.16 -11.30 -4.04
C ASP A 101 56.37 -12.22 -5.02
N ALA A 102 56.26 -11.91 -6.33
CA ALA A 102 56.99 -10.94 -7.15
C ALA A 102 56.12 -10.30 -8.26
N ASP A 103 56.59 -9.15 -8.78
CA ASP A 103 55.99 -8.42 -9.90
C ASP A 103 56.28 -9.06 -11.27
N GLU A 104 55.46 -8.73 -12.27
CA GLU A 104 55.94 -8.61 -13.66
C GLU A 104 55.12 -7.53 -14.42
N ASP A 105 55.76 -6.41 -14.74
CA ASP A 105 55.13 -5.26 -15.43
C ASP A 105 54.82 -5.54 -16.90
N VAL A 106 53.63 -5.14 -17.37
CA VAL A 106 53.42 -4.72 -18.77
C VAL A 106 52.55 -3.47 -18.79
N ASP A 107 53.20 -2.32 -18.97
CA ASP A 107 52.58 -1.03 -19.28
C ASP A 107 52.42 -0.89 -20.80
N ASP A 108 51.21 -0.58 -21.27
CA ASP A 108 51.02 0.24 -22.48
C ASP A 108 49.61 0.88 -22.48
N THR A 109 49.53 2.10 -23.00
CA THR A 109 48.36 3.00 -22.81
C THR A 109 47.38 2.96 -23.98
N ASP A 110 46.08 3.14 -23.72
CA ASP A 110 45.28 4.05 -24.58
C ASP A 110 43.99 4.55 -23.90
N ASP A 111 43.58 5.77 -24.26
CA ASP A 111 42.47 6.51 -23.65
C ASP A 111 41.23 6.51 -24.57
N ALA A 112 40.12 5.90 -24.16
CA ALA A 112 38.93 5.76 -25.00
C ALA A 112 37.59 5.77 -24.23
N ALA A 113 36.71 6.71 -24.61
CA ALA A 113 35.34 6.83 -24.11
C ALA A 113 34.45 5.64 -24.54
N PRO A 114 33.38 5.31 -23.78
CA PRO A 114 32.62 4.06 -23.97
C PRO A 114 31.95 3.95 -25.34
N THR A 115 32.12 2.80 -25.98
CA THR A 115 31.64 2.52 -27.34
C THR A 115 30.15 2.19 -27.39
N THR A 116 29.46 2.73 -28.40
CA THR A 116 28.02 2.51 -28.63
C THR A 116 27.74 1.08 -29.14
N VAL A 117 26.81 0.38 -28.50
CA VAL A 117 26.33 -0.94 -28.95
C VAL A 117 25.47 -0.80 -30.23
N PRO A 118 25.60 -1.67 -31.25
CA PRO A 118 24.88 -1.52 -32.52
C PRO A 118 23.35 -1.69 -32.41
N ALA A 119 22.62 -0.88 -33.18
CA ALA A 119 21.14 -0.86 -33.19
C ALA A 119 20.45 -2.06 -33.90
N SER A 120 21.14 -3.20 -34.03
CA SER A 120 20.66 -4.39 -34.76
C SER A 120 19.99 -5.47 -33.88
N ALA A 121 19.95 -5.29 -32.56
CA ALA A 121 19.22 -6.17 -31.63
C ALA A 121 17.76 -5.74 -31.39
N ARG A 122 17.27 -4.69 -32.07
CA ARG A 122 15.98 -4.03 -31.78
C ARG A 122 14.78 -4.57 -32.58
N ALA A 123 14.91 -5.75 -33.16
CA ALA A 123 13.87 -6.39 -33.97
C ALA A 123 13.87 -7.91 -33.75
N ASN A 124 13.15 -8.34 -32.70
CA ASN A 124 12.53 -9.68 -32.57
C ASN A 124 11.65 -9.77 -31.29
N SER A 125 11.95 -8.99 -30.23
CA SER A 125 11.22 -9.01 -28.94
C SER A 125 9.83 -8.34 -28.97
N ALA A 126 9.10 -8.39 -30.10
CA ALA A 126 7.87 -7.62 -30.32
C ALA A 126 6.74 -8.45 -30.97
N GLN A 127 6.78 -9.78 -30.87
CA GLN A 127 5.74 -10.66 -31.43
C GLN A 127 5.18 -11.73 -30.48
N ASP A 128 5.78 -11.96 -29.31
CA ASP A 128 5.14 -12.67 -28.19
C ASP A 128 4.58 -11.67 -27.17
N LEU A 129 3.58 -10.90 -27.61
CA LEU A 129 2.60 -10.32 -26.70
C LEU A 129 1.61 -11.42 -26.35
N VAL A 130 1.87 -12.12 -25.24
CA VAL A 130 0.91 -13.04 -24.62
C VAL A 130 -0.43 -12.32 -24.49
N THR A 131 -1.52 -12.95 -24.95
CA THR A 131 -2.87 -12.42 -24.75
C THR A 131 -3.11 -12.26 -23.26
N VAL A 132 -3.17 -11.01 -22.81
CA VAL A 132 -3.54 -10.67 -21.44
C VAL A 132 -5.02 -10.98 -21.28
N GLU A 133 -5.33 -12.22 -20.88
CA GLU A 133 -6.61 -12.55 -20.27
C GLU A 133 -6.65 -11.88 -18.90
N THR A 134 -7.00 -10.59 -18.89
CA THR A 134 -7.71 -10.00 -17.75
C THR A 134 -9.02 -10.77 -17.60
N GLN A 135 -8.99 -11.87 -16.85
CA GLN A 135 -10.20 -12.32 -16.19
C GLN A 135 -10.59 -11.21 -15.24
N ALA A 136 -11.62 -10.46 -15.63
CA ALA A 136 -12.38 -9.66 -14.70
C ALA A 136 -12.86 -10.60 -13.60
N VAL A 137 -12.40 -10.36 -12.37
CA VAL A 137 -13.17 -10.73 -11.19
C VAL A 137 -14.49 -9.99 -11.36
N ASP A 138 -15.62 -10.73 -11.42
CA ASP A 138 -16.91 -10.26 -11.94
C ASP A 138 -17.20 -8.79 -11.57
N ASP A 139 -16.96 -7.87 -12.52
CA ASP A 139 -16.90 -6.42 -12.25
C ASP A 139 -18.26 -5.86 -11.77
N SER A 140 -19.35 -6.64 -11.86
CA SER A 140 -20.72 -6.22 -11.57
C SER A 140 -21.01 -6.01 -10.07
N GLU A 141 -20.86 -7.04 -9.24
CA GLU A 141 -21.23 -6.95 -7.81
C GLU A 141 -20.41 -5.91 -7.02
N GLY A 142 -19.27 -5.48 -7.55
CA GLY A 142 -18.48 -4.38 -7.01
C GLY A 142 -19.10 -3.01 -7.34
N THR A 143 -19.21 -2.67 -8.63
CA THR A 143 -19.61 -1.30 -9.06
C THR A 143 -20.96 -0.88 -8.53
N ASP A 144 -21.88 -1.83 -8.35
CA ASP A 144 -23.22 -1.63 -7.77
C ASP A 144 -23.19 -0.84 -6.44
N THR A 145 -22.14 -0.99 -5.61
CA THR A 145 -21.98 -0.22 -4.36
C THR A 145 -21.69 1.26 -4.61
N VAL A 146 -20.82 1.57 -5.57
CA VAL A 146 -20.46 2.95 -5.92
C VAL A 146 -21.57 3.62 -6.71
N ASP A 147 -22.29 2.88 -7.57
CA ASP A 147 -23.51 3.35 -8.22
C ASP A 147 -24.61 3.69 -7.21
N LEU A 148 -24.83 2.84 -6.19
CA LEU A 148 -25.76 3.13 -5.09
C LEU A 148 -25.35 4.38 -4.30
N ALA A 149 -24.06 4.59 -4.04
CA ALA A 149 -23.58 5.82 -3.40
C ALA A 149 -23.82 7.07 -4.28
N LEU A 150 -23.66 6.96 -5.61
CA LEU A 150 -23.96 8.05 -6.56
C LEU A 150 -25.46 8.38 -6.60
N GLU A 151 -26.33 7.37 -6.54
CA GLU A 151 -27.79 7.56 -6.41
C GLU A 151 -28.15 8.25 -5.09
N GLN A 152 -27.64 7.75 -3.96
CA GLN A 152 -27.90 8.32 -2.62
C GLN A 152 -27.39 9.76 -2.47
N ILE A 153 -26.20 10.09 -3.01
CA ILE A 153 -25.69 11.47 -3.06
C ILE A 153 -26.60 12.35 -3.93
N THR A 154 -27.19 11.82 -5.00
CA THR A 154 -28.11 12.55 -5.89
C THR A 154 -29.47 12.78 -5.23
N GLU A 155 -30.00 11.79 -4.50
CA GLU A 155 -31.22 11.91 -3.69
C GLU A 155 -31.02 12.93 -2.56
N ALA A 156 -29.97 12.78 -1.74
CA ALA A 156 -29.63 13.71 -0.67
C ALA A 156 -29.49 15.17 -1.14
N ARG A 157 -28.97 15.39 -2.36
CA ARG A 157 -28.90 16.72 -2.98
C ARG A 157 -30.25 17.22 -3.50
N THR A 158 -31.12 16.34 -3.96
CA THR A 158 -32.47 16.70 -4.41
C THR A 158 -33.31 17.13 -3.21
N ASP A 159 -33.39 16.28 -2.19
CA ASP A 159 -34.10 16.52 -0.94
C ASP A 159 -33.61 17.78 -0.22
N LEU A 160 -32.30 18.01 -0.19
CA LEU A 160 -31.73 19.24 0.37
C LEU A 160 -32.13 20.49 -0.41
N ASN A 161 -32.33 20.41 -1.74
CA ASN A 161 -32.83 21.54 -2.51
C ASN A 161 -34.33 21.78 -2.26
N GLU A 162 -35.13 20.70 -2.25
CA GLU A 162 -36.58 20.79 -1.99
C GLU A 162 -36.87 21.34 -0.59
N ALA A 163 -36.20 20.80 0.43
CA ALA A 163 -36.33 21.22 1.83
C ALA A 163 -35.84 22.65 2.10
N THR A 164 -35.17 23.31 1.15
CA THR A 164 -34.57 24.63 1.35
C THR A 164 -34.96 25.68 0.30
N TRP A 165 -34.47 25.57 -0.94
CA TRP A 165 -34.74 26.57 -1.98
C TRP A 165 -36.16 26.48 -2.51
N ASP A 166 -36.67 25.29 -2.82
CA ASP A 166 -37.98 25.15 -3.46
C ASP A 166 -39.14 25.31 -2.46
N SER A 167 -38.89 25.02 -1.17
CA SER A 167 -39.77 25.45 -0.07
C SER A 167 -39.85 26.98 0.13
N GLY A 168 -39.02 27.74 -0.58
CA GLY A 168 -38.92 29.20 -0.47
C GLY A 168 -38.10 29.71 0.72
N ASN A 169 -37.41 28.81 1.44
CA ASN A 169 -36.65 29.14 2.64
C ASN A 169 -35.23 29.63 2.31
N ILE A 170 -35.13 30.90 1.93
CA ILE A 170 -33.88 31.56 1.52
C ILE A 170 -32.75 31.42 2.56
N LEU A 171 -33.06 31.41 3.87
CA LEU A 171 -32.01 31.26 4.91
C LEU A 171 -31.46 29.84 4.98
N ALA A 172 -32.33 28.83 4.89
CA ALA A 172 -31.89 27.44 4.80
C ALA A 172 -31.16 27.17 3.47
N GLY A 173 -31.64 27.76 2.36
CA GLY A 173 -31.01 27.64 1.05
C GLY A 173 -29.60 28.20 1.02
N LEU A 174 -29.37 29.38 1.61
CA LEU A 174 -28.03 29.96 1.75
C LEU A 174 -27.09 29.09 2.61
N ALA A 175 -27.61 28.42 3.64
CA ALA A 175 -26.84 27.45 4.42
C ALA A 175 -26.54 26.16 3.63
N ALA A 176 -27.47 25.70 2.80
CA ALA A 176 -27.37 24.48 2.00
C ALA A 176 -26.34 24.56 0.86
N ILE A 177 -25.86 25.75 0.49
CA ILE A 177 -24.82 25.93 -0.56
C ILE A 177 -23.57 25.09 -0.27
N LEU A 178 -23.14 25.00 1.00
CA LEU A 178 -21.93 24.27 1.35
C LEU A 178 -22.11 22.74 1.29
N PRO A 179 -23.11 22.11 1.92
CA PRO A 179 -23.41 20.69 1.68
C PRO A 179 -23.62 20.35 0.20
N GLN A 180 -24.36 21.19 -0.57
CA GLN A 180 -24.53 20.98 -2.02
C GLN A 180 -23.21 20.96 -2.80
N MET A 181 -22.27 21.84 -2.44
CA MET A 181 -20.94 21.87 -3.05
C MET A 181 -20.12 20.63 -2.68
N TRP A 182 -20.18 20.18 -1.41
CA TRP A 182 -19.47 18.99 -0.96
C TRP A 182 -20.04 17.70 -1.58
N LEU A 183 -21.35 17.52 -1.56
CA LEU A 183 -22.04 16.38 -2.18
C LEU A 183 -21.81 16.34 -3.70
N GLY A 184 -21.81 17.51 -4.37
CA GLY A 184 -21.43 17.60 -5.78
C GLY A 184 -19.96 17.22 -6.04
N GLY A 185 -19.06 17.57 -5.13
CA GLY A 185 -17.66 17.16 -5.14
C GLY A 185 -17.48 15.64 -4.96
N ALA A 186 -18.25 15.04 -4.04
CA ALA A 186 -18.26 13.61 -3.76
C ALA A 186 -18.72 12.80 -4.97
N HIS A 187 -19.88 13.14 -5.55
CA HIS A 187 -20.40 12.52 -6.78
C HIS A 187 -19.37 12.56 -7.91
N THR A 188 -18.89 13.75 -8.27
CA THR A 188 -17.90 13.94 -9.34
C THR A 188 -16.53 13.30 -9.01
N SER A 189 -16.30 12.90 -7.76
CA SER A 189 -15.08 12.19 -7.35
C SER A 189 -15.19 10.68 -7.54
N LEU A 190 -16.33 10.08 -7.21
CA LEU A 190 -16.66 8.66 -7.42
C LEU A 190 -16.89 8.34 -8.91
N GLU A 191 -17.76 9.09 -9.59
CA GLU A 191 -18.07 9.02 -11.03
C GLU A 191 -16.78 8.99 -11.88
N ARG A 192 -15.86 9.94 -11.61
CA ARG A 192 -14.57 10.00 -12.32
C ARG A 192 -13.56 8.93 -11.92
N TRP A 193 -13.74 8.24 -10.78
CA TRP A 193 -12.93 7.06 -10.47
C TRP A 193 -13.42 5.89 -11.32
N GLN A 194 -14.73 5.63 -11.30
CA GLN A 194 -15.42 4.56 -12.04
C GLN A 194 -15.12 4.65 -13.55
N ASP A 195 -15.30 5.83 -14.16
CA ASP A 195 -14.99 6.12 -15.57
C ASP A 195 -13.53 5.83 -16.00
N ASN A 196 -12.57 5.92 -15.07
CA ASN A 196 -11.14 6.03 -15.42
C ASN A 196 -10.24 4.95 -14.81
N TYR A 197 -10.71 4.15 -13.85
CA TYR A 197 -9.91 3.18 -13.10
C TYR A 197 -9.19 2.17 -14.01
N ALA A 198 -9.93 1.44 -14.86
CA ALA A 198 -9.36 0.49 -15.82
C ALA A 198 -8.45 1.17 -16.86
N LEU A 199 -8.77 2.40 -17.28
CA LEU A 199 -7.96 3.18 -18.21
C LEU A 199 -6.61 3.60 -17.58
N LEU A 200 -6.60 3.91 -16.27
CA LEU A 200 -5.38 4.24 -15.52
C LEU A 200 -4.48 3.01 -15.37
N GLN A 201 -5.04 1.84 -15.05
CA GLN A 201 -4.32 0.56 -15.05
C GLN A 201 -3.68 0.29 -16.43
N GLN A 202 -4.46 0.37 -17.52
CA GLN A 202 -3.96 0.13 -18.87
C GLN A 202 -2.81 1.10 -19.24
N GLN A 203 -2.93 2.39 -18.89
CA GLN A 203 -1.89 3.39 -19.16
C GLN A 203 -0.64 3.19 -18.29
N PHE A 204 -0.77 2.58 -17.11
CA PHE A 204 0.35 2.18 -16.27
C PHE A 204 1.10 0.98 -16.86
N ALA A 205 0.41 -0.10 -17.23
CA ALA A 205 1.03 -1.25 -17.90
C ALA A 205 1.74 -0.84 -19.21
N ALA A 206 1.08 -0.03 -20.04
CA ALA A 206 1.60 0.45 -21.33
C ALA A 206 2.80 1.42 -21.24
N THR A 207 3.28 1.76 -20.03
CA THR A 207 4.42 2.68 -19.83
C THR A 207 5.64 2.06 -19.17
N VAL A 208 5.63 0.75 -18.85
CA VAL A 208 6.72 0.05 -18.13
C VAL A 208 8.11 0.26 -18.76
N ASP A 209 8.23 0.26 -20.09
CA ASP A 209 9.50 0.48 -20.81
C ASP A 209 10.04 1.93 -20.76
N ASN A 210 9.30 2.85 -20.13
CA ASN A 210 9.65 4.27 -20.04
C ASN A 210 9.48 4.79 -18.60
N PRO A 211 10.55 4.77 -17.77
CA PRO A 211 10.46 5.10 -16.34
C PRO A 211 9.83 6.47 -16.02
N PHE A 212 10.00 7.47 -16.88
CA PHE A 212 9.39 8.79 -16.67
C PHE A 212 7.88 8.78 -16.96
N ALA A 213 7.46 8.09 -18.03
CA ALA A 213 6.04 7.93 -18.32
C ALA A 213 5.35 7.02 -17.29
N HIS A 214 6.03 5.96 -16.84
CA HIS A 214 5.53 5.05 -15.81
C HIS A 214 5.34 5.76 -14.47
N TRP A 215 6.30 6.59 -14.06
CA TRP A 215 6.16 7.43 -12.88
C TRP A 215 4.95 8.38 -12.99
N ILE A 216 4.74 9.05 -14.14
CA ILE A 216 3.56 9.90 -14.37
C ILE A 216 2.25 9.09 -14.30
N ALA A 217 2.22 7.89 -14.88
CA ALA A 217 1.04 7.02 -14.81
C ALA A 217 0.74 6.60 -13.36
N GLY A 218 1.76 6.21 -12.59
CA GLY A 218 1.64 5.94 -11.16
C GLY A 218 1.12 7.13 -10.37
N GLN A 219 1.64 8.35 -10.59
CA GLN A 219 1.12 9.57 -9.95
C GLN A 219 -0.35 9.84 -10.27
N ARG A 220 -0.87 9.39 -11.42
CA ARG A 220 -2.30 9.50 -11.76
C ARG A 220 -3.16 8.43 -11.07
N ILE A 221 -2.62 7.24 -10.82
CA ILE A 221 -3.25 6.22 -9.97
C ILE A 221 -3.33 6.73 -8.52
N GLU A 222 -2.23 7.22 -7.95
CA GLU A 222 -2.20 7.84 -6.61
C GLU A 222 -3.20 8.99 -6.47
N ALA A 223 -3.30 9.85 -7.48
CA ALA A 223 -4.29 10.94 -7.52
C ALA A 223 -5.75 10.46 -7.71
N SER A 224 -5.97 9.19 -8.05
CA SER A 224 -7.29 8.54 -8.11
C SER A 224 -7.64 7.91 -6.75
N ILE A 225 -6.73 7.14 -6.15
CA ILE A 225 -6.87 6.62 -4.77
C ILE A 225 -7.17 7.76 -3.81
N MET A 226 -6.28 8.76 -3.75
CA MET A 226 -6.41 9.94 -2.89
C MET A 226 -7.56 10.88 -3.30
N ARG A 227 -8.32 10.60 -4.37
CA ARG A 227 -9.58 11.29 -4.67
C ARG A 227 -10.75 10.61 -3.95
N THR A 228 -10.80 9.28 -4.01
CA THR A 228 -11.86 8.49 -3.34
C THR A 228 -11.79 8.57 -1.82
N VAL A 229 -10.58 8.54 -1.22
CA VAL A 229 -10.40 8.79 0.23
C VAL A 229 -11.00 10.14 0.62
N ARG A 230 -10.80 11.17 -0.21
CA ARG A 230 -11.36 12.52 -0.03
C ARG A 230 -12.88 12.62 -0.31
N VAL A 231 -13.57 11.56 -0.71
CA VAL A 231 -15.04 11.52 -0.75
C VAL A 231 -15.58 11.54 0.68
N GLN A 232 -14.97 10.77 1.58
CA GLN A 232 -15.39 10.66 2.98
C GLN A 232 -15.28 12.01 3.70
N ASP A 233 -14.16 12.73 3.54
CA ASP A 233 -14.00 14.14 3.98
C ASP A 233 -15.16 15.06 3.53
N GLN A 234 -15.73 14.81 2.36
CA GLN A 234 -16.76 15.66 1.74
C GLN A 234 -18.17 15.26 2.20
N LEU A 235 -18.44 13.97 2.38
CA LEU A 235 -19.70 13.48 2.93
C LEU A 235 -19.83 13.85 4.41
N GLU A 236 -18.78 13.61 5.21
CA GLU A 236 -18.71 14.00 6.63
C GLU A 236 -18.83 15.52 6.81
N ALA A 237 -18.20 16.31 5.92
CA ALA A 237 -18.40 17.76 5.90
C ALA A 237 -19.84 18.16 5.50
N ALA A 238 -20.46 17.50 4.51
CA ALA A 238 -21.83 17.79 4.12
C ALA A 238 -22.81 17.56 5.28
N GLU A 239 -22.72 16.41 5.93
CA GLU A 239 -23.55 15.98 7.07
C GLU A 239 -23.42 16.95 8.26
N LYS A 240 -22.17 17.26 8.67
CA LYS A 240 -21.92 18.27 9.73
C LYS A 240 -22.50 19.65 9.44
N TRP A 241 -22.57 20.06 8.17
CA TRP A 241 -23.19 21.34 7.79
C TRP A 241 -24.73 21.28 7.70
N LEU A 242 -25.37 20.10 7.59
CA LEU A 242 -26.84 19.97 7.71
C LEU A 242 -27.35 20.44 9.07
N GLY A 243 -26.55 20.30 10.13
CA GLY A 243 -26.85 20.84 11.46
C GLY A 243 -27.07 22.36 11.46
N LEU A 244 -26.38 23.10 10.59
CA LEU A 244 -26.62 24.54 10.38
C LEU A 244 -27.88 24.78 9.55
N VAL A 245 -28.11 23.99 8.50
CA VAL A 245 -29.33 24.08 7.68
C VAL A 245 -30.58 23.86 8.56
N GLY A 246 -30.54 22.89 9.47
CA GLY A 246 -31.58 22.59 10.47
C GLY A 246 -31.77 23.64 11.59
N LEU A 247 -30.97 24.72 11.62
CA LEU A 247 -31.29 25.91 12.42
C LEU A 247 -32.26 26.86 11.69
N PHE A 248 -32.36 26.75 10.37
CA PHE A 248 -33.20 27.61 9.52
C PHE A 248 -34.31 26.86 8.78
N GLY A 249 -34.13 25.56 8.50
CA GLY A 249 -35.03 24.68 7.76
C GLY A 249 -35.63 23.53 8.60
N PRO A 250 -36.35 22.59 7.95
CA PRO A 250 -37.03 21.48 8.61
C PRO A 250 -36.03 20.44 9.14
N ARG A 251 -35.98 20.25 10.46
CA ARG A 251 -35.00 19.37 11.12
C ARG A 251 -35.20 17.89 10.86
N GLU A 252 -36.44 17.47 10.64
CA GLU A 252 -36.78 16.07 10.37
C GLU A 252 -36.18 15.67 9.01
N SER A 253 -36.43 16.47 7.96
CA SER A 253 -35.80 16.29 6.65
C SER A 253 -34.27 16.37 6.69
N MET A 254 -33.67 17.23 7.52
CA MET A 254 -32.20 17.25 7.66
C MET A 254 -31.64 15.97 8.29
N ALA A 255 -32.41 15.25 9.13
CA ALA A 255 -32.00 13.96 9.68
C ALA A 255 -32.21 12.82 8.66
N GLU A 256 -33.24 12.91 7.81
CA GLU A 256 -33.46 11.99 6.69
C GLU A 256 -32.35 12.12 5.64
N ILE A 257 -31.97 13.35 5.27
CA ILE A 257 -30.83 13.62 4.38
C ILE A 257 -29.50 13.19 5.02
N ALA A 258 -29.28 13.42 6.32
CA ALA A 258 -28.08 12.95 7.00
C ALA A 258 -27.91 11.43 6.88
N LYS A 259 -29.01 10.67 7.02
CA LYS A 259 -29.02 9.21 6.84
C LYS A 259 -28.69 8.78 5.40
N LEU A 260 -29.12 9.54 4.38
CA LEU A 260 -28.71 9.25 2.99
C LEU A 260 -27.21 9.51 2.76
N ILE A 261 -26.62 10.50 3.46
CA ILE A 261 -25.17 10.77 3.40
C ILE A 261 -24.38 9.69 4.14
N ASP A 262 -24.86 9.24 5.30
CA ASP A 262 -24.32 8.14 6.10
C ASP A 262 -24.23 6.84 5.27
N GLU A 263 -25.34 6.41 4.66
CA GLU A 263 -25.36 5.23 3.78
C GLU A 263 -24.49 5.41 2.52
N ALA A 264 -24.43 6.62 1.95
CA ALA A 264 -23.54 6.91 0.83
C ALA A 264 -22.05 6.94 1.22
N SER A 265 -21.73 7.17 2.50
CA SER A 265 -20.36 7.10 3.02
C SER A 265 -19.87 5.66 3.04
N ASP A 266 -20.65 4.75 3.62
CA ASP A 266 -20.41 3.30 3.60
C ASP A 266 -20.28 2.77 2.17
N ASN A 267 -21.29 3.02 1.32
CA ASN A 267 -21.32 2.53 -0.06
C ASN A 267 -20.21 3.17 -0.93
N GLY A 268 -19.81 4.41 -0.62
CA GLY A 268 -18.75 5.16 -1.33
C GLY A 268 -17.32 4.84 -0.90
N LEU A 269 -17.08 3.89 0.00
CA LEU A 269 -15.74 3.49 0.43
C LEU A 269 -15.04 2.61 -0.63
N VAL A 270 -14.40 3.27 -1.61
CA VAL A 270 -13.60 2.61 -2.66
C VAL A 270 -12.23 2.16 -2.13
N TYR A 271 -11.55 3.00 -1.36
CA TYR A 271 -10.18 2.78 -0.90
C TYR A 271 -9.96 3.26 0.53
N GLN A 272 -9.29 2.42 1.34
CA GLN A 272 -8.75 2.80 2.65
C GLN A 272 -7.25 2.48 2.68
N ILE A 273 -6.44 3.42 3.16
CA ILE A 273 -4.99 3.23 3.30
C ILE A 273 -4.68 2.81 4.74
N LEU A 274 -3.91 1.75 4.90
CA LEU A 274 -3.41 1.27 6.19
C LEU A 274 -1.92 1.59 6.29
N ASP A 275 -1.50 2.40 7.27
CA ASP A 275 -0.08 2.59 7.58
C ASP A 275 0.52 1.28 8.13
N LEU A 276 1.59 0.79 7.50
CA LEU A 276 2.34 -0.39 7.96
C LEU A 276 3.57 0.04 8.74
N ASP A 277 3.57 -0.26 10.04
CA ASP A 277 4.78 -0.33 10.86
C ASP A 277 5.52 -1.62 10.50
N MET A 278 6.73 -1.49 9.96
CA MET A 278 7.48 -2.60 9.38
C MET A 278 8.52 -3.10 10.39
N GLN A 279 8.11 -3.99 11.30
CA GLN A 279 8.88 -4.36 12.49
C GLN A 279 10.22 -5.06 12.19
N GLU A 280 11.15 -4.94 13.14
CA GLU A 280 12.47 -5.56 13.11
C GLU A 280 12.39 -6.99 13.70
N VAL A 281 12.99 -7.98 13.03
CA VAL A 281 13.08 -9.38 13.50
C VAL A 281 14.54 -9.84 13.39
N ASP A 282 15.09 -10.39 14.47
CA ASP A 282 16.49 -10.87 14.56
C ASP A 282 17.55 -9.86 14.05
N GLY A 283 17.29 -8.56 14.26
CA GLY A 283 18.15 -7.46 13.80
C GLY A 283 17.98 -7.08 12.32
N VAL A 284 17.04 -7.71 11.60
CA VAL A 284 16.66 -7.34 10.24
C VAL A 284 15.44 -6.43 10.28
N ARG A 285 15.60 -5.23 9.73
CA ARG A 285 14.53 -4.23 9.65
C ARG A 285 13.58 -4.50 8.51
N ARG A 286 12.31 -4.15 8.72
CA ARG A 286 11.23 -4.21 7.74
C ARG A 286 10.91 -5.63 7.29
N VAL A 287 10.60 -6.48 8.27
CA VAL A 287 10.30 -7.90 8.04
C VAL A 287 8.81 -8.21 8.26
N ASN A 288 8.23 -7.78 9.38
CA ASN A 288 6.83 -8.05 9.70
C ASN A 288 5.98 -6.80 9.44
N PRO A 289 5.04 -6.80 8.46
CA PRO A 289 4.11 -5.70 8.27
C PRO A 289 3.01 -5.75 9.33
N VAL A 290 3.02 -4.81 10.28
CA VAL A 290 1.94 -4.67 11.28
C VAL A 290 1.21 -3.36 11.06
N PHE A 291 -0.11 -3.36 11.23
CA PHE A 291 -0.95 -2.17 11.14
C PHE A 291 -1.85 -2.07 12.37
N LYS A 292 -2.56 -0.96 12.54
CA LYS A 292 -3.46 -0.77 13.68
C LYS A 292 -4.89 -1.17 13.34
N LEU A 293 -5.49 -1.96 14.22
CA LEU A 293 -6.95 -2.16 14.24
C LEU A 293 -7.49 -2.13 15.67
N SER A 294 -8.77 -1.83 15.82
CA SER A 294 -9.54 -2.04 17.05
C SER A 294 -10.50 -3.21 16.89
N VAL A 295 -10.87 -3.86 17.99
CA VAL A 295 -11.87 -4.95 18.02
C VAL A 295 -12.97 -4.58 19.01
N ASN A 296 -14.22 -4.57 18.55
CA ASN A 296 -15.42 -4.30 19.35
C ASN A 296 -15.38 -2.98 20.17
N GLY A 297 -14.83 -1.90 19.60
CA GLY A 297 -14.66 -0.63 20.30
C GLY A 297 -13.58 -0.64 21.39
N GLY A 298 -12.63 -1.59 21.31
CA GLY A 298 -11.43 -1.61 22.12
C GLY A 298 -10.44 -0.48 21.77
N LYS A 299 -9.22 -0.56 22.31
CA LYS A 299 -8.12 0.31 21.86
C LYS A 299 -7.57 -0.19 20.53
N PHE A 300 -7.12 0.73 19.67
CA PHE A 300 -6.29 0.36 18.52
C PHE A 300 -4.98 -0.30 18.98
N VAL A 301 -4.61 -1.40 18.34
CA VAL A 301 -3.40 -2.19 18.61
C VAL A 301 -2.72 -2.63 17.32
N ASN A 302 -1.40 -2.78 17.36
CA ASN A 302 -0.65 -3.37 16.25
C ASN A 302 -1.05 -4.85 16.06
N VAL A 303 -1.35 -5.24 14.83
CA VAL A 303 -1.70 -6.59 14.39
C VAL A 303 -0.90 -6.90 13.12
N LEU A 304 -0.33 -8.10 13.03
CA LEU A 304 0.38 -8.57 11.84
C LEU A 304 -0.59 -8.74 10.67
N LEU A 305 -0.26 -8.21 9.50
CA LEU A 305 -0.96 -8.48 8.25
C LEU A 305 -0.33 -9.71 7.58
N ASP A 306 -1.08 -10.81 7.52
CA ASP A 306 -0.53 -12.14 7.26
C ASP A 306 -1.22 -12.81 6.07
N THR A 307 -0.52 -12.98 4.95
CA THR A 307 -1.03 -13.76 3.80
C THR A 307 -0.86 -15.27 3.99
N GLY A 308 -0.05 -15.71 4.95
CA GLY A 308 0.19 -17.11 5.34
C GLY A 308 -0.88 -17.75 6.23
N SER A 309 -1.87 -16.99 6.71
CA SER A 309 -2.98 -17.51 7.53
C SER A 309 -4.35 -16.92 7.12
N LEU A 310 -5.44 -17.43 7.71
CA LEU A 310 -6.80 -16.93 7.49
C LEU A 310 -7.50 -16.55 8.81
N GLY A 311 -8.06 -15.34 8.85
CA GLY A 311 -8.86 -14.80 9.95
C GLY A 311 -8.07 -14.13 11.07
N LEU A 312 -8.76 -13.35 11.90
CA LEU A 312 -8.15 -12.63 13.03
C LEU A 312 -8.05 -13.51 14.27
N VAL A 313 -6.83 -13.62 14.81
CA VAL A 313 -6.54 -14.17 16.13
C VAL A 313 -5.99 -13.07 17.03
N ILE A 314 -6.66 -12.75 18.15
CA ILE A 314 -6.41 -11.54 18.95
C ILE A 314 -6.24 -11.82 20.45
N ASN A 315 -5.39 -11.03 21.12
CA ASN A 315 -5.23 -11.01 22.57
C ASN A 315 -6.57 -10.68 23.28
N PRO A 316 -7.05 -11.49 24.25
CA PRO A 316 -8.27 -11.21 25.01
C PRO A 316 -8.22 -9.93 25.84
N GLN A 317 -7.02 -9.39 26.11
CA GLN A 317 -6.82 -8.21 26.96
C GLN A 317 -6.99 -6.87 26.24
N VAL A 318 -7.22 -6.85 24.92
CA VAL A 318 -7.24 -5.60 24.13
C VAL A 318 -8.56 -5.32 23.40
N ILE A 319 -9.46 -6.31 23.32
CA ILE A 319 -10.80 -6.16 22.73
C ILE A 319 -11.73 -5.34 23.64
N GLY A 320 -12.73 -4.69 23.06
CA GLY A 320 -13.84 -4.14 23.83
C GLY A 320 -14.75 -5.25 24.38
N LEU A 321 -15.15 -5.12 25.65
CA LEU A 321 -15.95 -6.14 26.37
C LEU A 321 -17.44 -5.82 26.44
N GLU A 322 -17.88 -4.63 26.00
CA GLU A 322 -19.29 -4.28 25.96
C GLU A 322 -20.01 -5.05 24.85
N ASN A 323 -21.21 -5.56 25.13
CA ASN A 323 -22.08 -6.28 24.17
C ASN A 323 -21.48 -7.52 23.46
N LEU A 324 -20.29 -7.97 23.87
CA LEU A 324 -19.52 -9.13 23.35
C LEU A 324 -20.33 -10.45 23.26
N GLY A 325 -21.39 -10.58 24.05
CA GLY A 325 -22.33 -11.70 23.94
C GLY A 325 -21.79 -13.01 24.53
N LYS A 326 -21.79 -14.06 23.71
CA LYS A 326 -21.25 -15.40 24.05
C LYS A 326 -20.44 -15.92 22.86
N PRO A 327 -19.44 -16.79 23.09
CA PRO A 327 -18.78 -17.51 22.00
C PRO A 327 -19.79 -18.23 21.10
N VAL A 328 -19.59 -18.14 19.78
CA VAL A 328 -20.34 -18.91 18.78
C VAL A 328 -19.65 -20.25 18.46
N ALA A 329 -18.35 -20.33 18.68
CA ALA A 329 -17.55 -21.54 18.60
C ALA A 329 -16.37 -21.47 19.61
N HIS A 330 -15.70 -22.61 19.79
CA HIS A 330 -14.48 -22.74 20.60
C HIS A 330 -13.56 -23.74 19.90
N GLY A 331 -12.23 -23.56 19.98
CA GLY A 331 -11.26 -24.43 19.32
C GLY A 331 -9.83 -24.28 19.84
N SER A 332 -8.92 -25.00 19.20
CA SER A 332 -7.48 -24.91 19.47
C SER A 332 -6.70 -24.92 18.16
N SER A 333 -5.66 -24.09 18.09
CA SER A 333 -4.79 -23.94 16.92
C SER A 333 -3.35 -23.66 17.38
N CYS A 334 -2.47 -23.35 16.43
CA CYS A 334 -1.09 -22.95 16.64
C CYS A 334 -0.66 -21.99 15.52
N TYR A 335 0.50 -21.36 15.67
CA TYR A 335 1.02 -20.39 14.70
C TYR A 335 2.50 -20.67 14.37
N GLY A 336 2.95 -20.18 13.22
CA GLY A 336 4.31 -20.40 12.71
C GLY A 336 4.70 -21.88 12.70
N ASN A 337 5.77 -22.22 13.43
CA ASN A 337 6.28 -23.60 13.52
C ASN A 337 5.41 -24.56 14.35
N CYS A 338 4.30 -24.10 14.92
CA CYS A 338 3.38 -24.90 15.75
C CYS A 338 4.00 -25.61 16.97
N SER A 339 5.13 -25.08 17.48
CA SER A 339 5.81 -25.60 18.68
C SER A 339 4.98 -25.49 19.96
N LEU A 340 4.08 -24.49 20.04
CA LEU A 340 3.08 -24.33 21.08
C LEU A 340 1.69 -24.21 20.47
N LYS A 341 0.66 -24.56 21.27
CA LYS A 341 -0.75 -24.43 20.90
C LYS A 341 -1.45 -23.44 21.81
N TYR A 342 -2.48 -22.79 21.25
CA TYR A 342 -3.41 -21.94 21.99
C TYR A 342 -4.84 -22.48 21.85
N GLU A 343 -5.71 -22.08 22.77
CA GLU A 343 -7.16 -22.27 22.72
C GLU A 343 -7.82 -20.92 22.44
N TYR A 344 -9.00 -20.92 21.81
CA TYR A 344 -9.70 -19.69 21.47
C TYR A 344 -11.21 -19.87 21.51
N ASP A 345 -11.90 -18.79 21.85
CA ASP A 345 -13.34 -18.62 21.69
C ASP A 345 -13.59 -17.74 20.46
N THR A 346 -14.45 -18.18 19.54
CA THR A 346 -14.85 -17.37 18.38
C THR A 346 -16.06 -16.51 18.74
N TYR A 347 -15.99 -15.21 18.47
CA TYR A 347 -17.08 -14.25 18.66
C TYR A 347 -17.46 -13.59 17.34
N ASN A 348 -18.73 -13.19 17.19
CA ASN A 348 -19.19 -12.37 16.07
C ASN A 348 -19.24 -10.91 16.51
N ILE A 349 -18.18 -10.16 16.25
CA ILE A 349 -17.99 -8.76 16.68
C ILE A 349 -17.33 -7.94 15.56
N PRO A 350 -17.46 -6.60 15.54
CA PRO A 350 -16.82 -5.79 14.51
C PRO A 350 -15.33 -5.58 14.79
N ILE A 351 -14.55 -5.35 13.74
CA ILE A 351 -13.25 -4.65 13.83
C ILE A 351 -13.35 -3.27 13.20
N ALA A 352 -12.48 -2.35 13.62
CA ALA A 352 -12.30 -1.05 13.01
C ALA A 352 -10.85 -0.92 12.52
N VAL A 353 -10.65 -0.50 11.27
CA VAL A 353 -9.32 -0.27 10.67
C VAL A 353 -8.94 1.22 10.63
N ASP A 354 -9.94 2.09 10.80
CA ASP A 354 -9.83 3.52 11.11
C ASP A 354 -10.96 3.87 12.11
N ASP A 355 -11.00 5.07 12.68
CA ASP A 355 -12.01 5.44 13.70
C ASP A 355 -13.46 5.28 13.16
N ASP A 356 -13.69 5.62 11.89
CA ASP A 356 -15.00 5.55 11.22
C ASP A 356 -15.13 4.36 10.21
N VAL A 357 -14.08 3.56 9.99
CA VAL A 357 -14.09 2.44 9.02
C VAL A 357 -14.19 1.10 9.74
N VAL A 358 -15.42 0.62 9.90
CA VAL A 358 -15.81 -0.49 10.78
C VAL A 358 -16.49 -1.63 10.00
N THR A 359 -16.18 -2.89 10.33
CA THR A 359 -16.85 -4.04 9.71
C THR A 359 -18.25 -4.28 10.28
N ALA A 360 -19.12 -4.93 9.50
CA ALA A 360 -20.22 -5.70 10.08
C ALA A 360 -19.69 -6.75 11.08
N PRO A 361 -20.48 -7.17 12.11
CA PRO A 361 -20.03 -8.15 13.09
C PRO A 361 -19.66 -9.50 12.46
N THR A 362 -18.39 -9.89 12.60
CA THR A 362 -17.76 -10.99 11.85
C THR A 362 -16.98 -11.93 12.77
N GLY A 363 -16.68 -13.14 12.29
CA GLY A 363 -16.09 -14.21 13.10
C GLY A 363 -14.62 -13.94 13.44
N ILE A 364 -14.32 -13.74 14.72
CA ILE A 364 -12.98 -13.41 15.23
C ILE A 364 -12.60 -14.37 16.36
N ASN A 365 -11.39 -14.91 16.32
CA ASN A 365 -10.86 -15.82 17.33
C ASN A 365 -10.17 -15.04 18.45
N VAL A 366 -10.79 -15.00 19.62
CA VAL A 366 -10.22 -14.41 20.84
C VAL A 366 -9.52 -15.52 21.62
N VAL A 367 -8.20 -15.41 21.81
CA VAL A 367 -7.40 -16.43 22.50
C VAL A 367 -7.80 -16.52 23.97
N THR A 368 -7.79 -17.71 24.58
CA THR A 368 -8.07 -17.83 26.02
C THR A 368 -6.95 -17.20 26.86
N LEU A 369 -7.30 -16.57 27.98
CA LEU A 369 -6.34 -15.78 28.77
C LEU A 369 -5.18 -16.62 29.35
N ASP A 370 -5.41 -17.91 29.57
CA ASP A 370 -4.41 -18.88 30.04
C ASP A 370 -3.51 -19.43 28.92
N THR A 371 -3.95 -19.37 27.66
CA THR A 371 -3.16 -19.83 26.50
C THR A 371 -2.56 -18.70 25.65
N TRP A 372 -2.96 -17.44 25.86
CA TRP A 372 -2.38 -16.27 25.16
C TRP A 372 -0.85 -16.25 25.18
N TYR A 373 -0.22 -16.68 26.28
CA TYR A 373 1.24 -16.78 26.36
C TYR A 373 1.86 -17.57 25.20
N ALA A 374 1.23 -18.70 24.83
CA ALA A 374 1.71 -19.59 23.77
C ALA A 374 1.69 -18.98 22.37
N LEU A 375 0.82 -18.00 22.12
CA LEU A 375 0.83 -17.20 20.90
C LEU A 375 1.79 -16.01 21.02
N SER A 376 1.82 -15.34 22.18
CA SER A 376 2.73 -14.21 22.41
C SER A 376 4.22 -14.56 22.25
N THR A 377 4.61 -15.82 22.47
CA THR A 377 5.97 -16.32 22.23
C THR A 377 6.35 -16.51 20.76
N THR A 378 5.38 -16.48 19.83
CA THR A 378 5.63 -16.45 18.37
C THR A 378 5.41 -15.06 17.76
N ASN A 379 4.92 -14.10 18.54
CA ASN A 379 4.65 -12.74 18.09
C ASN A 379 5.88 -11.82 18.27
N GLY A 380 5.92 -10.74 17.50
CA GLY A 380 6.64 -9.52 17.89
C GLY A 380 5.81 -8.70 18.90
N ASP A 381 5.96 -7.36 18.89
CA ASP A 381 5.18 -6.48 19.77
C ASP A 381 3.67 -6.39 19.41
N TYR A 382 3.23 -7.13 18.39
CA TYR A 382 1.84 -7.15 17.92
C TYR A 382 0.90 -8.03 18.78
N GLN A 383 -0.33 -7.55 18.95
CA GLN A 383 -1.34 -8.11 19.85
C GLN A 383 -2.28 -9.12 19.18
N GLY A 384 -2.08 -9.39 17.89
CA GLY A 384 -2.83 -10.37 17.12
C GLY A 384 -2.27 -10.54 15.71
N ILE A 385 -2.84 -11.48 14.98
CA ILE A 385 -2.50 -11.83 13.59
C ILE A 385 -3.79 -11.76 12.77
N LEU A 386 -3.78 -11.00 11.69
CA LEU A 386 -4.87 -10.93 10.72
C LEU A 386 -4.50 -11.72 9.47
N GLY A 387 -4.98 -12.95 9.40
CA GLY A 387 -4.87 -13.80 8.23
C GLY A 387 -5.78 -13.35 7.09
N ILE A 388 -5.21 -13.06 5.93
CA ILE A 388 -5.93 -12.68 4.70
C ILE A 388 -5.77 -13.71 3.55
N GLY A 389 -5.00 -14.77 3.75
CA GLY A 389 -4.79 -15.86 2.79
C GLY A 389 -5.98 -16.82 2.73
N ALA A 390 -6.88 -16.63 1.76
CA ALA A 390 -8.13 -17.36 1.62
C ALA A 390 -8.00 -18.91 1.62
N LYS A 391 -6.86 -19.47 1.19
CA LYS A 391 -6.58 -20.93 1.18
C LYS A 391 -5.69 -21.41 2.32
N ALA A 392 -5.18 -20.53 3.18
CA ALA A 392 -4.28 -20.90 4.27
C ALA A 392 -4.98 -21.62 5.44
N GLY A 393 -6.20 -21.18 5.77
CA GLY A 393 -6.95 -21.67 6.93
C GLY A 393 -6.44 -21.15 8.28
N GLY A 394 -6.98 -21.70 9.37
CA GLY A 394 -6.64 -21.33 10.76
C GLY A 394 -7.74 -20.57 11.51
N GLY A 395 -8.61 -19.85 10.80
CA GLY A 395 -9.73 -19.09 11.35
C GLY A 395 -11.04 -19.25 10.54
N PRO A 396 -12.14 -18.61 10.99
CA PRO A 396 -13.46 -18.82 10.40
C PRO A 396 -13.65 -18.12 9.03
N SER A 397 -13.10 -16.92 8.87
CA SER A 397 -13.11 -16.10 7.64
C SER A 397 -12.12 -14.95 7.79
N ASN A 398 -11.71 -14.33 6.67
CA ASN A 398 -11.04 -13.02 6.72
C ASN A 398 -12.09 -11.96 7.15
N PRO A 399 -11.90 -11.23 8.26
CA PRO A 399 -12.87 -10.22 8.71
C PRO A 399 -12.95 -9.00 7.79
N LEU A 400 -11.92 -8.70 6.97
CA LEU A 400 -11.93 -7.56 6.04
C LEU A 400 -12.99 -7.71 4.93
N LEU A 401 -13.43 -8.95 4.62
CA LEU A 401 -14.58 -9.23 3.75
C LEU A 401 -15.90 -8.61 4.25
N ALA A 402 -15.97 -8.18 5.51
CA ALA A 402 -17.14 -7.55 6.12
C ALA A 402 -17.01 -6.02 6.27
N LEU A 403 -16.02 -5.39 5.63
CA LEU A 403 -15.93 -3.94 5.50
C LEU A 403 -16.95 -3.40 4.49
N PRO A 404 -17.43 -2.14 4.66
CA PRO A 404 -18.34 -1.48 3.73
C PRO A 404 -17.70 -1.14 2.37
N GLY A 405 -18.56 -0.83 1.39
CA GLY A 405 -18.16 -0.45 0.04
C GLY A 405 -17.35 -1.53 -0.67
N LEU A 406 -16.24 -1.14 -1.30
CA LEU A 406 -15.34 -2.02 -2.04
C LEU A 406 -14.15 -2.52 -1.22
N LEU A 407 -14.01 -2.09 0.05
CA LEU A 407 -12.84 -2.41 0.88
C LEU A 407 -12.65 -3.92 1.11
N GLY A 408 -13.73 -4.70 1.02
CA GLY A 408 -13.72 -6.16 1.12
C GLY A 408 -13.17 -6.91 -0.11
N MET A 409 -12.83 -6.24 -1.22
CA MET A 409 -12.33 -6.92 -2.43
C MET A 409 -10.92 -7.51 -2.25
N GLY A 410 -10.05 -6.84 -1.50
CA GLY A 410 -8.66 -7.24 -1.34
C GLY A 410 -7.77 -6.17 -0.70
N ALA A 411 -6.46 -6.45 -0.68
CA ALA A 411 -5.43 -5.52 -0.21
C ALA A 411 -4.21 -5.51 -1.13
N LEU A 412 -3.79 -4.33 -1.57
CA LEU A 412 -2.43 -4.10 -2.07
C LEU A 412 -1.49 -3.98 -0.88
N ILE A 413 -0.38 -4.73 -0.86
CA ILE A 413 0.68 -4.63 0.15
C ILE A 413 1.92 -3.99 -0.49
N GLU A 414 2.41 -2.89 0.11
CA GLU A 414 3.56 -2.13 -0.36
C GLU A 414 4.53 -1.81 0.77
N GLU A 415 5.19 -2.84 1.32
CA GLU A 415 6.15 -2.71 2.42
C GLU A 415 7.23 -1.66 2.17
N ARG A 416 7.67 -1.51 0.90
CA ARG A 416 8.62 -0.48 0.46
C ARG A 416 8.12 0.95 0.70
N ARG A 417 6.81 1.18 0.56
CA ARG A 417 6.12 2.45 0.83
C ARG A 417 5.59 2.55 2.26
N GLY A 418 5.58 1.45 3.03
CA GLY A 418 5.11 1.42 4.41
C GLY A 418 3.58 1.49 4.51
N ARG A 419 2.86 0.92 3.54
CA ARG A 419 1.39 0.93 3.51
C ARG A 419 0.80 -0.35 2.93
N ALA A 420 -0.45 -0.62 3.31
CA ALA A 420 -1.36 -1.43 2.52
C ALA A 420 -2.54 -0.55 2.04
N ILE A 421 -3.25 -0.98 1.00
CA ILE A 421 -4.42 -0.29 0.47
C ILE A 421 -5.54 -1.31 0.30
N LEU A 422 -6.60 -1.18 1.10
CA LEU A 422 -7.83 -1.97 0.98
C LEU A 422 -8.70 -1.40 -0.15
N GLY A 423 -9.37 -2.28 -0.91
CA GLY A 423 -10.19 -1.91 -2.07
C GLY A 423 -9.87 -2.76 -3.30
N PRO A 424 -10.31 -2.33 -4.50
CA PRO A 424 -9.91 -2.93 -5.79
C PRO A 424 -8.41 -2.79 -6.03
N ASN A 425 -7.77 -3.60 -6.89
CA ASN A 425 -6.33 -3.47 -7.16
C ASN A 425 -6.00 -2.16 -7.92
N PRO A 426 -5.37 -1.13 -7.31
CA PRO A 426 -5.22 0.17 -7.97
C PRO A 426 -4.24 0.17 -9.15
N TYR A 427 -3.40 -0.86 -9.26
CA TYR A 427 -2.39 -1.03 -10.31
C TYR A 427 -2.76 -2.16 -11.26
N ALA A 428 -2.18 -2.14 -12.46
CA ALA A 428 -2.36 -3.23 -13.42
C ALA A 428 -1.64 -4.50 -12.95
N ALA A 429 -2.38 -5.61 -12.98
CA ALA A 429 -1.82 -6.96 -12.84
C ALA A 429 -0.82 -7.23 -13.97
N ARG A 430 0.33 -7.80 -13.60
CA ARG A 430 1.34 -8.35 -14.53
C ARG A 430 1.28 -9.88 -14.55
N VAL A 431 1.04 -10.50 -13.40
CA VAL A 431 0.68 -11.92 -13.26
C VAL A 431 -0.36 -12.07 -12.17
N THR A 432 -1.43 -12.82 -12.43
CA THR A 432 -2.40 -13.28 -11.44
C THR A 432 -2.19 -14.76 -11.19
N LEU A 433 -2.16 -15.18 -9.92
CA LEU A 433 -2.08 -16.58 -9.50
C LEU A 433 -3.35 -16.95 -8.74
N ASP A 434 -4.02 -18.03 -9.16
CA ASP A 434 -5.25 -18.49 -8.52
C ASP A 434 -4.98 -19.15 -7.17
N GLY A 435 -5.59 -18.58 -6.13
CA GLY A 435 -5.34 -18.90 -4.73
C GLY A 435 -4.32 -17.99 -4.06
N ALA A 436 -4.55 -17.71 -2.77
CA ALA A 436 -3.59 -17.09 -1.87
C ALA A 436 -3.52 -17.88 -0.54
N PRO A 437 -2.33 -18.16 0.03
CA PRO A 437 -0.97 -17.82 -0.45
C PRO A 437 -0.36 -18.86 -1.40
N SER A 438 -1.05 -19.98 -1.65
CA SER A 438 -0.44 -21.23 -2.12
C SER A 438 -0.62 -21.48 -3.62
N ASN A 439 0.46 -21.45 -4.39
CA ASN A 439 0.47 -21.79 -5.83
C ASN A 439 1.62 -22.77 -6.16
N ASN A 440 1.57 -23.46 -7.30
CA ASN A 440 2.74 -24.18 -7.83
C ASN A 440 3.64 -23.17 -8.57
N LEU A 441 4.89 -23.02 -8.14
CA LEU A 441 5.83 -22.05 -8.72
C LEU A 441 7.18 -22.70 -9.01
N THR A 442 7.87 -22.24 -10.05
CA THR A 442 9.24 -22.66 -10.35
C THR A 442 10.22 -21.83 -9.51
N VAL A 443 10.88 -22.48 -8.55
CA VAL A 443 11.84 -21.85 -7.64
C VAL A 443 13.26 -22.27 -8.01
N LYS A 444 14.18 -21.30 -8.08
CA LYS A 444 15.63 -21.53 -8.27
C LYS A 444 16.44 -20.91 -7.13
N VAL A 445 17.42 -21.65 -6.61
CA VAL A 445 18.37 -21.19 -5.58
C VAL A 445 19.79 -21.24 -6.16
N GLY A 446 20.37 -20.07 -6.42
CA GLY A 446 21.70 -19.93 -7.02
C GLY A 446 21.79 -20.56 -8.41
N ASP A 447 22.83 -21.35 -8.62
CA ASP A 447 23.06 -22.10 -9.86
C ASP A 447 22.51 -23.53 -9.84
N ASN A 448 21.77 -23.92 -8.79
CA ASN A 448 21.12 -25.23 -8.71
C ASN A 448 19.94 -25.34 -9.70
N ASP A 449 19.53 -26.57 -10.01
CA ASP A 449 18.37 -26.85 -10.85
C ASP A 449 17.08 -26.23 -10.26
N ALA A 450 16.34 -25.49 -11.08
CA ALA A 450 15.04 -24.95 -10.71
C ALA A 450 13.98 -26.06 -10.62
N LYS A 451 13.00 -25.92 -9.71
CA LYS A 451 11.98 -26.95 -9.45
C LYS A 451 10.60 -26.35 -9.27
N VAL A 452 9.61 -26.95 -9.93
CA VAL A 452 8.19 -26.69 -9.65
C VAL A 452 7.85 -27.26 -8.28
N LEU A 453 7.44 -26.40 -7.36
CA LEU A 453 7.10 -26.75 -5.99
C LEU A 453 5.88 -25.95 -5.53
N GLN A 454 5.04 -26.56 -4.67
CA GLN A 454 4.03 -25.81 -3.94
C GLN A 454 4.74 -24.76 -3.09
N THR A 455 4.42 -23.49 -3.34
CA THR A 455 5.09 -22.31 -2.79
C THR A 455 4.06 -21.38 -2.20
N TRP A 456 4.32 -20.88 -1.00
CA TRP A 456 3.50 -19.92 -0.28
C TRP A 456 4.15 -18.54 -0.35
N ILE A 457 3.38 -17.53 -0.75
CA ILE A 457 3.77 -16.12 -0.71
C ILE A 457 3.18 -15.51 0.56
N ASP A 458 4.01 -15.31 1.58
CA ASP A 458 3.60 -15.17 2.98
C ASP A 458 4.25 -13.93 3.66
N SER A 459 3.45 -12.90 3.95
CA SER A 459 3.91 -11.68 4.63
C SER A 459 4.17 -11.87 6.13
N GLY A 460 3.62 -12.89 6.77
CA GLY A 460 3.94 -13.29 8.15
C GLY A 460 5.15 -14.23 8.25
N GLY A 461 5.55 -14.85 7.14
CA GLY A 461 6.55 -15.92 7.07
C GLY A 461 8.03 -15.53 7.28
N ILE A 462 8.31 -14.30 7.68
CA ILE A 462 9.64 -13.81 8.07
C ILE A 462 10.68 -14.05 6.94
N PHE A 463 11.71 -14.87 7.14
CA PHE A 463 12.74 -15.19 6.14
C PHE A 463 12.38 -16.38 5.23
N GLY A 464 11.32 -17.12 5.57
CA GLY A 464 10.89 -18.32 4.87
C GLY A 464 11.85 -19.51 4.93
N TRP A 465 11.53 -20.52 4.12
CA TRP A 465 12.27 -21.78 4.08
C TRP A 465 12.23 -22.45 2.70
N VAL A 466 13.29 -23.19 2.41
CA VAL A 466 13.45 -23.97 1.17
C VAL A 466 13.76 -25.44 1.48
N PRO A 467 13.16 -26.40 0.76
CA PRO A 467 13.49 -27.82 0.91
C PRO A 467 14.91 -28.11 0.39
N ARG A 468 15.62 -29.04 1.05
CA ARG A 468 17.05 -29.36 0.79
C ARG A 468 17.34 -29.82 -0.64
N SER A 469 16.34 -30.28 -1.39
CA SER A 469 16.45 -30.56 -2.81
C SER A 469 16.67 -29.31 -3.68
N LEU A 470 16.30 -28.10 -3.24
CA LEU A 470 16.69 -26.85 -3.91
C LEU A 470 18.13 -26.43 -3.61
N THR A 471 18.72 -26.92 -2.51
CA THR A 471 20.09 -26.59 -2.07
C THR A 471 21.11 -27.67 -2.44
N ASN A 472 20.73 -28.63 -3.30
CA ASN A 472 21.57 -29.77 -3.71
C ASN A 472 22.17 -30.57 -2.54
N GLY A 473 21.46 -30.63 -1.40
CA GLY A 473 21.90 -31.34 -0.20
C GLY A 473 22.49 -30.46 0.90
N ALA A 474 22.73 -29.17 0.66
CA ALA A 474 23.35 -28.27 1.65
C ALA A 474 22.36 -27.81 2.73
N ASP A 475 22.82 -27.74 3.99
CA ASP A 475 22.00 -27.42 5.18
C ASP A 475 21.69 -25.92 5.37
N SER A 476 22.20 -25.06 4.50
CA SER A 476 22.02 -23.60 4.56
C SER A 476 22.15 -22.98 3.16
N VAL A 477 21.46 -21.86 2.91
CA VAL A 477 21.71 -21.03 1.73
C VAL A 477 22.76 -19.96 2.06
N PRO A 478 23.95 -19.95 1.40
CA PRO A 478 24.99 -18.97 1.68
C PRO A 478 24.58 -17.55 1.27
N ALA A 479 25.00 -16.55 2.06
CA ALA A 479 24.84 -15.14 1.70
C ALA A 479 25.47 -14.84 0.33
N GLY A 480 24.82 -13.99 -0.47
CA GLY A 480 25.18 -13.74 -1.87
C GLY A 480 24.51 -14.69 -2.87
N THR A 481 23.82 -15.74 -2.41
CA THR A 481 23.02 -16.60 -3.30
C THR A 481 21.78 -15.85 -3.76
N LYS A 482 21.59 -15.73 -5.08
CA LYS A 482 20.35 -15.24 -5.69
C LYS A 482 19.27 -16.31 -5.64
N ILE A 483 18.06 -15.95 -5.22
CA ILE A 483 16.86 -16.79 -5.25
C ILE A 483 15.86 -16.12 -6.21
N SER A 484 15.37 -16.89 -7.17
CA SER A 484 14.41 -16.43 -8.19
C SER A 484 13.17 -17.31 -8.17
N VAL A 485 11.99 -16.69 -8.27
CA VAL A 485 10.69 -17.38 -8.30
C VAL A 485 9.94 -16.99 -9.56
N TYR A 486 9.46 -17.99 -10.28
CA TYR A 486 8.78 -17.89 -11.57
C TYR A 486 7.39 -18.53 -11.51
N THR A 487 6.56 -18.25 -12.51
CA THR A 487 5.36 -19.03 -12.84
C THR A 487 5.63 -20.54 -12.95
N GLU A 488 4.58 -21.37 -12.94
CA GLU A 488 4.73 -22.84 -12.94
C GLU A 488 5.54 -23.35 -14.15
N ASP A 489 5.34 -22.74 -15.33
CA ASP A 489 6.10 -22.98 -16.56
C ASP A 489 7.60 -22.58 -16.50
N GLY A 490 8.00 -21.72 -15.56
CA GLY A 490 9.34 -21.16 -15.47
C GLY A 490 9.64 -20.00 -16.44
N GLU A 491 8.67 -19.52 -17.21
CA GLU A 491 8.88 -18.49 -18.23
C GLU A 491 8.81 -17.05 -17.67
N THR A 492 7.86 -16.76 -16.77
CA THR A 492 7.68 -15.41 -16.22
C THR A 492 8.25 -15.29 -14.80
N LEU A 493 9.27 -14.44 -14.64
CA LEU A 493 9.81 -14.09 -13.32
C LEU A 493 8.77 -13.31 -12.51
N LEU A 494 8.41 -13.81 -11.32
CA LEU A 494 7.54 -13.12 -10.39
C LEU A 494 8.34 -12.09 -9.58
N PHE A 495 9.39 -12.56 -8.91
CA PHE A 495 10.36 -11.74 -8.19
C PHE A 495 11.70 -12.49 -8.02
N ASP A 496 12.75 -11.76 -7.68
CA ASP A 496 13.99 -12.35 -7.17
C ASP A 496 14.61 -11.48 -6.06
N TYR A 497 15.48 -12.09 -5.26
CA TYR A 497 16.29 -11.41 -4.27
C TYR A 497 17.65 -12.08 -4.10
N THR A 498 18.61 -11.35 -3.56
CA THR A 498 19.91 -11.90 -3.15
C THR A 498 19.95 -12.02 -1.64
N THR A 499 20.22 -13.24 -1.15
CA THR A 499 20.38 -13.52 0.27
C THR A 499 21.54 -12.74 0.90
N THR A 500 21.44 -12.42 2.18
CA THR A 500 22.48 -11.77 2.97
C THR A 500 22.83 -12.63 4.19
N ARG A 501 23.77 -12.18 5.03
CA ARG A 501 24.10 -12.87 6.30
C ARG A 501 22.91 -12.94 7.27
N THR A 502 21.90 -12.09 7.10
CA THR A 502 20.75 -11.98 8.02
C THR A 502 19.40 -12.17 7.31
N ASN A 503 19.32 -12.01 5.99
CA ASN A 503 18.16 -12.39 5.19
C ASN A 503 18.49 -13.61 4.33
N THR A 504 18.25 -14.81 4.85
CA THR A 504 18.42 -16.07 4.12
C THR A 504 17.40 -17.10 4.62
N PRO A 505 16.75 -17.88 3.75
CA PRO A 505 15.74 -18.85 4.17
C PRO A 505 16.37 -20.04 4.90
N SER A 506 15.63 -20.61 5.85
CA SER A 506 16.03 -21.86 6.50
C SER A 506 15.94 -23.03 5.52
N VAL A 507 16.84 -24.02 5.63
CA VAL A 507 16.74 -25.25 4.85
C VAL A 507 16.00 -26.33 5.65
N VAL A 508 15.01 -26.96 5.03
CA VAL A 508 14.16 -27.99 5.64
C VAL A 508 14.20 -29.31 4.86
N GLU A 509 13.75 -30.41 5.48
CA GLU A 509 13.65 -31.70 4.80
C GLU A 509 12.61 -31.68 3.67
N ASP A 510 12.89 -32.38 2.56
CA ASP A 510 12.05 -32.40 1.35
C ASP A 510 10.62 -32.91 1.54
N ALA A 511 10.34 -33.57 2.66
CA ALA A 511 9.03 -34.12 3.01
C ALA A 511 8.27 -33.32 4.09
N ALA A 512 8.77 -32.14 4.48
CA ALA A 512 8.27 -31.42 5.65
C ALA A 512 7.10 -30.45 5.37
N VAL A 513 7.24 -29.55 4.40
CA VAL A 513 6.36 -28.39 4.17
C VAL A 513 6.47 -27.90 2.71
N PRO A 514 5.49 -27.12 2.19
CA PRO A 514 5.67 -26.32 0.98
C PRO A 514 6.86 -25.35 1.13
N VAL A 515 7.38 -24.84 0.01
CA VAL A 515 8.31 -23.70 0.03
C VAL A 515 7.60 -22.50 0.64
N LEU A 516 8.25 -21.76 1.53
CA LEU A 516 7.73 -20.50 2.04
C LEU A 516 8.63 -19.36 1.58
N MET A 517 8.03 -18.37 0.93
CA MET A 517 8.64 -17.10 0.57
C MET A 517 8.07 -16.02 1.48
N GLY A 518 8.90 -15.56 2.43
CA GLY A 518 8.52 -14.58 3.43
C GLY A 518 8.48 -13.13 2.90
N PHE A 519 8.83 -12.18 3.78
CA PHE A 519 8.97 -10.76 3.47
C PHE A 519 9.76 -10.42 2.17
N PRO A 520 10.78 -11.19 1.71
CA PRO A 520 11.52 -10.84 0.50
C PRO A 520 10.66 -10.75 -0.78
N ALA A 521 9.48 -11.38 -0.83
CA ALA A 521 8.54 -11.22 -1.94
C ALA A 521 7.91 -9.82 -1.99
N PHE A 522 7.40 -9.36 -0.84
CA PHE A 522 6.73 -8.06 -0.67
C PHE A 522 7.72 -6.88 -0.60
N ALA A 523 8.96 -7.15 -0.20
CA ALA A 523 10.07 -6.20 -0.31
C ALA A 523 10.56 -6.04 -1.77
N ALA A 524 10.32 -7.02 -2.65
CA ALA A 524 10.73 -6.99 -4.06
C ALA A 524 9.64 -6.45 -5.01
N ALA A 525 8.37 -6.79 -4.78
CA ALA A 525 7.25 -6.43 -5.64
C ALA A 525 6.05 -5.86 -4.85
N SER A 526 5.30 -4.94 -5.46
CA SER A 526 3.95 -4.58 -4.96
C SER A 526 2.98 -5.71 -5.31
N ILE A 527 2.44 -6.37 -4.28
CA ILE A 527 1.60 -7.57 -4.40
C ILE A 527 0.19 -7.23 -3.92
N TYR A 528 -0.82 -7.57 -4.71
CA TYR A 528 -2.23 -7.46 -4.31
C TYR A 528 -2.79 -8.85 -4.01
N VAL A 529 -3.56 -8.95 -2.92
CA VAL A 529 -4.26 -10.18 -2.52
C VAL A 529 -5.75 -9.96 -2.58
N ALA A 530 -6.42 -10.66 -3.50
CA ALA A 530 -7.89 -10.69 -3.58
C ALA A 530 -8.45 -11.58 -2.46
N PHE A 531 -9.52 -11.14 -1.79
CA PHE A 531 -10.12 -11.89 -0.67
C PHE A 531 -11.27 -12.82 -1.08
N ILE A 532 -11.87 -12.60 -2.25
CA ILE A 532 -13.11 -13.26 -2.69
C ILE A 532 -12.83 -14.68 -3.22
N GLY A 533 -13.73 -15.62 -2.94
CA GLY A 533 -13.65 -17.00 -3.45
C GLY A 533 -12.50 -17.79 -2.82
N GLU A 534 -11.60 -18.32 -3.65
CA GLU A 534 -10.34 -18.92 -3.18
C GLU A 534 -9.21 -17.89 -3.01
N GLY A 535 -9.49 -16.60 -3.26
CA GLY A 535 -8.50 -15.53 -3.33
C GLY A 535 -7.55 -15.65 -4.52
N GLN A 536 -6.75 -14.61 -4.74
CA GLN A 536 -5.72 -14.58 -5.78
C GLN A 536 -4.50 -13.81 -5.30
N THR A 537 -3.31 -14.25 -5.71
CA THR A 537 -2.04 -13.54 -5.47
C THR A 537 -1.61 -12.84 -6.75
N ILE A 538 -1.65 -11.51 -6.78
CA ILE A 538 -1.44 -10.71 -7.98
C ILE A 538 -0.15 -9.91 -7.87
N PHE A 539 0.80 -10.19 -8.77
CA PHE A 539 2.02 -9.41 -8.94
C PHE A 539 1.72 -8.29 -9.95
N ASN A 540 1.90 -7.03 -9.53
CA ASN A 540 1.66 -5.87 -10.38
C ASN A 540 2.90 -5.49 -11.23
N TYR A 541 2.72 -4.50 -12.12
CA TYR A 541 3.84 -3.70 -12.65
C TYR A 541 4.39 -2.74 -11.55
N ALA A 542 5.63 -2.27 -11.68
CA ALA A 542 6.41 -1.64 -10.60
C ALA A 542 7.27 -0.44 -11.04
#